data_AF-A0A7L8UK00-F1
#
_entry.id   AF-A0A7L8UK00-F1
#
_cell.length_a   1.000
_cell.length_b   1.000
_cell.length_c   1.000
_cell.angle_alpha   90.00
_cell.angle_beta   90.00
_cell.angle_gamma   90.00
#
_symmetry.space_group_name_H-M   'P 1'
#
loop_
_entity.id
_entity.type
_entity.pdbx_description
1 polymer ?
#
loop_
_entity_poly.entity_id
_entity_poly.type
_entity_poly.pdbx_seq_one_letter_code
_entity_poly.pdbx_strand_id
1 'polypeptide(L)'
;MFSILLLANLFFFTSCEDGNDDENYKPNYSASIDATNLPAGNKPMTMFEDTESSSKMYNKSDRWFRVNEPLQVIQKGKDSVQISLYSPVGLTDVKIYAKLPNYNKRFVIYTFIKIPAFHRSFHQIPLTAGKNDYLSETGSPITIDKIEGFSSGGIEFSVESSDPLFTKFKKIKSSRLVQFSDSYHLNNPADDPNKYLPMNPVLAKEAITMIINFSYAISHPLYYDTFMNFDRYKKEQAATAGTSINGAINWHGNADDVDGVYDYLTKMQIEQTYTTYIDKRSLYIAMVGGDSAWGGGPLASQWESGYVTGHWKGEMSVWSHEYSHHSGYNHSSNLANSGEGGGQQEMLTHFYKYLIYLNDLPFTDPEILKTYTKTNYLTGTYKKPVFTIDQKNPFLLKYKGEGKWN
;
A
#
# COMPACT_ATOMS: atom_id res chain seq x y z
N MET A 1 12.19 -68.20 -24.31
CA MET A 1 12.12 -67.73 -25.71
C MET A 1 11.55 -66.33 -25.67
N PHE A 2 12.43 -65.34 -25.69
CA PHE A 2 12.11 -63.90 -25.72
C PHE A 2 11.89 -63.48 -27.18
N SER A 3 10.94 -62.59 -27.45
CA SER A 3 11.25 -61.30 -28.06
C SER A 3 10.03 -60.38 -28.15
N ILE A 4 10.30 -59.15 -27.74
CA ILE A 4 9.49 -57.94 -27.78
C ILE A 4 9.50 -57.40 -29.22
N LEU A 5 8.37 -56.88 -29.71
CA LEU A 5 8.36 -55.94 -30.84
C LEU A 5 7.69 -54.63 -30.40
N LEU A 6 8.54 -53.60 -30.32
CA LEU A 6 8.17 -52.19 -30.21
C LEU A 6 7.63 -51.73 -31.58
N LEU A 7 6.43 -51.15 -31.61
CA LEU A 7 5.94 -50.38 -32.76
C LEU A 7 6.13 -48.90 -32.47
N ALA A 8 7.16 -48.31 -33.07
CA ALA A 8 7.36 -46.88 -33.13
C ALA A 8 6.52 -46.30 -34.27
N ASN A 9 5.50 -45.51 -33.96
CA ASN A 9 4.85 -44.64 -34.93
C ASN A 9 5.44 -43.23 -34.77
N LEU A 10 6.37 -42.90 -35.67
CA LEU A 10 6.80 -41.53 -35.93
C LEU A 10 5.61 -40.76 -36.52
N PHE A 11 5.07 -39.80 -35.77
CA PHE A 11 4.28 -38.73 -36.38
C PHE A 11 5.25 -37.65 -36.86
N PHE A 12 5.34 -37.51 -38.18
CA PHE A 12 5.96 -36.37 -38.82
C PHE A 12 5.13 -35.11 -38.52
N PHE A 13 5.67 -34.21 -37.70
CA PHE A 13 5.22 -32.82 -37.68
C PHE A 13 5.77 -32.14 -38.93
N THR A 14 4.94 -31.98 -39.95
CA THR A 14 5.20 -31.05 -41.04
C THR A 14 5.01 -29.64 -40.49
N SER A 15 6.13 -29.01 -40.14
CA SER A 15 6.21 -27.55 -39.97
C SER A 15 6.04 -26.91 -41.35
N CYS A 16 4.81 -26.51 -41.68
CA CYS A 16 4.59 -25.47 -42.67
C CYS A 16 4.88 -24.14 -41.99
N GLU A 17 6.10 -23.63 -42.18
CA GLU A 17 6.39 -22.21 -42.05
C GLU A 17 5.68 -21.49 -43.19
N ASP A 18 4.42 -21.12 -42.97
CA ASP A 18 3.73 -20.17 -43.82
C ASP A 18 3.90 -18.77 -43.22
N GLY A 19 4.54 -17.91 -44.02
CA GLY A 19 4.01 -16.58 -44.29
C GLY A 19 4.16 -15.54 -43.18
N ASN A 20 5.14 -14.68 -43.40
CA ASN A 20 5.39 -13.37 -42.82
C ASN A 20 4.15 -12.43 -42.79
N ASP A 21 3.16 -12.69 -41.91
CA ASP A 21 1.95 -11.86 -41.71
C ASP A 21 1.85 -11.25 -40.29
N ASP A 22 2.88 -11.37 -39.45
CA ASP A 22 2.79 -11.01 -38.02
C ASP A 22 2.86 -9.50 -37.74
N GLU A 23 3.25 -8.65 -38.69
CA GLU A 23 3.35 -7.20 -38.45
C GLU A 23 1.99 -6.45 -38.52
N ASN A 24 0.90 -7.12 -38.91
CA ASN A 24 -0.42 -6.48 -39.08
C ASN A 24 -1.58 -7.15 -38.33
N TYR A 25 -1.30 -8.12 -37.45
CA TYR A 25 -2.36 -8.74 -36.66
C TYR A 25 -3.02 -7.71 -35.72
N LYS A 26 -4.34 -7.52 -35.89
CA LYS A 26 -5.16 -6.69 -35.00
C LYS A 26 -6.10 -7.59 -34.19
N PRO A 27 -5.97 -7.63 -32.85
CA PRO A 27 -6.89 -8.41 -32.03
C PRO A 27 -8.32 -7.86 -32.18
N ASN A 28 -9.29 -8.75 -32.33
CA ASN A 28 -10.70 -8.36 -32.42
C ASN A 28 -11.22 -7.79 -31.08
N TYR A 29 -10.52 -8.07 -29.97
CA TYR A 29 -10.78 -7.46 -28.68
C TYR A 29 -9.59 -6.59 -28.24
N SER A 30 -9.81 -5.28 -28.22
CA SER A 30 -8.88 -4.28 -27.69
C SER A 30 -9.65 -3.21 -26.93
N ALA A 31 -10.09 -3.55 -25.71
CA ALA A 31 -10.76 -2.58 -24.85
C ALA A 31 -9.75 -1.56 -24.33
N SER A 32 -9.64 -0.44 -25.03
CA SER A 32 -9.07 0.79 -24.51
C SER A 32 -10.17 1.56 -23.76
N ILE A 33 -9.97 1.76 -22.47
CA ILE A 33 -10.96 2.31 -21.54
C ILE A 33 -10.43 3.61 -20.96
N ASP A 34 -11.20 4.68 -21.08
CA ASP A 34 -11.04 5.84 -20.23
C ASP A 34 -12.02 5.72 -19.06
N ALA A 35 -11.52 5.48 -17.84
CA ALA A 35 -12.38 5.32 -16.68
C ALA A 35 -13.09 6.61 -16.27
N THR A 36 -12.71 7.75 -16.85
CA THR A 36 -13.43 9.02 -16.69
C THR A 36 -14.63 9.15 -17.64
N ASN A 37 -14.75 8.29 -18.65
CA ASN A 37 -15.82 8.30 -19.64
C ASN A 37 -16.27 6.86 -19.99
N LEU A 38 -16.97 6.20 -19.06
CA LEU A 38 -17.40 4.81 -19.21
C LEU A 38 -18.72 4.66 -20.00
N PRO A 39 -18.91 3.57 -20.77
CA PRO A 39 -20.19 3.26 -21.42
C PRO A 39 -21.35 3.08 -20.45
N ALA A 40 -22.59 3.25 -20.92
CA ALA A 40 -23.82 3.32 -20.10
C ALA A 40 -24.17 2.08 -19.23
N GLY A 41 -23.41 0.99 -19.31
CA GLY A 41 -23.54 -0.19 -18.43
C GLY A 41 -22.49 -0.27 -17.31
N ASN A 42 -21.41 0.48 -17.42
CA ASN A 42 -20.32 0.51 -16.45
C ASN A 42 -20.51 1.73 -15.57
N LYS A 43 -20.69 1.54 -14.25
CA LYS A 43 -20.92 2.65 -13.32
C LYS A 43 -19.59 3.11 -12.73
N PRO A 44 -19.00 4.24 -13.17
CA PRO A 44 -17.90 4.85 -12.44
C PRO A 44 -18.45 5.42 -11.14
N MET A 45 -17.68 5.31 -10.07
CA MET A 45 -17.95 6.02 -8.83
C MET A 45 -16.63 6.53 -8.25
N THR A 46 -16.67 7.74 -7.73
CA THR A 46 -15.62 8.22 -6.83
C THR A 46 -15.93 7.67 -5.45
N MET A 47 -15.03 6.87 -4.90
CA MET A 47 -15.07 6.44 -3.51
C MET A 47 -14.65 7.60 -2.61
N PHE A 48 -15.16 7.65 -1.37
CA PHE A 48 -14.76 8.65 -0.39
C PHE A 48 -15.09 10.09 -0.81
N GLU A 49 -16.22 10.30 -1.50
CA GLU A 49 -16.74 11.66 -1.68
C GLU A 49 -17.04 12.28 -0.31
N ASP A 50 -16.79 13.58 -0.18
CA ASP A 50 -16.83 14.26 1.12
C ASP A 50 -18.21 14.14 1.79
N THR A 51 -19.28 14.09 0.98
CA THR A 51 -20.67 13.96 1.43
C THR A 51 -21.12 12.52 1.67
N GLU A 52 -20.28 11.50 1.46
CA GLU A 52 -20.65 10.12 1.82
C GLU A 52 -20.82 9.98 3.34
N SER A 53 -21.79 9.16 3.76
CA SER A 53 -21.93 8.79 5.17
C SER A 53 -20.64 8.13 5.69
N SER A 54 -20.19 8.52 6.89
CA SER A 54 -19.07 7.88 7.59
C SER A 54 -19.28 6.37 7.76
N SER A 55 -20.53 5.93 7.90
CA SER A 55 -20.87 4.50 8.00
C SER A 55 -20.34 3.65 6.83
N LYS A 56 -20.17 4.24 5.64
CA LYS A 56 -19.58 3.52 4.49
C LYS A 56 -18.12 3.15 4.73
N MET A 57 -17.36 3.96 5.49
CA MET A 57 -15.94 3.71 5.76
C MET A 57 -15.73 2.39 6.50
N TYR A 58 -16.71 2.01 7.32
CA TYR A 58 -16.67 0.83 8.17
C TYR A 58 -17.22 -0.44 7.51
N ASN A 59 -17.73 -0.34 6.28
CA ASN A 59 -18.14 -1.52 5.54
C ASN A 59 -16.90 -2.31 5.09
N LYS A 60 -16.48 -3.27 5.90
CA LYS A 60 -15.29 -4.11 5.68
C LYS A 60 -15.35 -4.99 4.43
N SER A 61 -16.53 -5.19 3.86
CA SER A 61 -16.72 -5.88 2.57
C SER A 61 -16.57 -4.93 1.37
N ASP A 62 -16.63 -3.61 1.62
CA ASP A 62 -16.63 -2.57 0.59
C ASP A 62 -15.37 -1.68 0.60
N ARG A 63 -14.99 -1.12 1.76
CA ARG A 63 -13.87 -0.19 1.93
C ARG A 63 -12.70 -0.90 2.59
N TRP A 64 -11.89 -1.55 1.78
CA TRP A 64 -10.68 -2.24 2.20
C TRP A 64 -9.70 -2.31 1.04
N PHE A 65 -8.41 -2.37 1.34
CA PHE A 65 -7.38 -2.64 0.33
C PHE A 65 -6.16 -3.27 0.98
N ARG A 66 -5.33 -3.95 0.17
CA ARG A 66 -3.96 -4.30 0.61
C ARG A 66 -3.05 -3.16 0.22
N VAL A 67 -2.17 -2.75 1.13
CA VAL A 67 -1.35 -1.54 0.91
C VAL A 67 -0.34 -1.68 -0.25
N ASN A 68 0.08 -2.91 -0.60
CA ASN A 68 0.86 -3.21 -1.80
C ASN A 68 0.02 -3.40 -3.08
N GLU A 69 -1.31 -3.36 -2.97
CA GLU A 69 -2.25 -3.45 -4.10
C GLU A 69 -3.28 -2.29 -4.03
N PRO A 70 -2.86 -1.01 -4.09
CA PRO A 70 -3.81 0.11 -4.09
C PRO A 70 -4.79 0.06 -5.27
N LEU A 71 -4.36 -0.47 -6.42
CA LEU A 71 -5.23 -0.82 -7.53
C LEU A 71 -5.63 -2.29 -7.44
N GLN A 72 -6.89 -2.54 -7.15
CA GLN A 72 -7.46 -3.87 -6.98
C GLN A 72 -8.35 -4.26 -8.15
N VAL A 73 -8.25 -5.52 -8.57
CA VAL A 73 -9.12 -6.15 -9.56
C VAL A 73 -9.74 -7.39 -8.91
N ILE A 74 -11.04 -7.34 -8.64
CA ILE A 74 -11.75 -8.36 -7.87
C ILE A 74 -12.88 -8.93 -8.73
N GLN A 75 -12.87 -10.24 -8.95
CA GLN A 75 -14.01 -10.93 -9.58
C GLN A 75 -15.28 -10.72 -8.75
N LYS A 76 -16.38 -10.36 -9.41
CA LYS A 76 -17.72 -10.23 -8.84
C LYS A 76 -18.66 -11.18 -9.56
N GLY A 77 -19.19 -12.15 -8.83
CA GLY A 77 -20.04 -13.17 -9.42
C GLY A 77 -19.29 -14.01 -10.46
N LYS A 78 -20.00 -14.42 -11.51
CA LYS A 78 -19.46 -15.32 -12.55
C LYS A 78 -18.88 -14.61 -13.76
N ASP A 79 -19.20 -13.33 -13.98
CA ASP A 79 -19.02 -12.69 -15.28
C ASP A 79 -18.53 -11.24 -15.20
N SER A 80 -18.20 -10.75 -14.02
CA SER A 80 -17.89 -9.34 -13.82
C SER A 80 -16.64 -9.14 -12.97
N VAL A 81 -16.01 -7.98 -13.11
CA VAL A 81 -14.91 -7.52 -12.25
C VAL A 81 -15.23 -6.16 -11.66
N GLN A 82 -14.85 -5.96 -10.40
CA GLN A 82 -14.73 -4.66 -9.77
C GLN A 82 -13.28 -4.21 -9.85
N ILE A 83 -13.06 -3.01 -10.37
CA ILE A 83 -11.77 -2.34 -10.36
C ILE A 83 -11.86 -1.20 -9.34
N SER A 84 -10.91 -1.09 -8.43
CA SER A 84 -10.90 -0.04 -7.39
C SER A 84 -9.49 0.50 -7.18
N LEU A 85 -9.33 1.81 -7.20
CA LEU A 85 -8.06 2.49 -6.93
C LEU A 85 -8.17 3.24 -5.59
N TYR A 86 -7.41 2.81 -4.59
CA TYR A 86 -7.26 3.47 -3.29
C TYR A 86 -6.03 4.38 -3.32
N SER A 87 -6.12 5.50 -4.03
CA SER A 87 -5.03 6.46 -4.17
C SER A 87 -5.58 7.88 -4.36
N PRO A 88 -4.95 8.91 -3.76
CA PRO A 88 -5.29 10.31 -4.00
C PRO A 88 -4.89 10.83 -5.38
N VAL A 89 -4.06 10.08 -6.10
CA VAL A 89 -3.65 10.37 -7.48
C VAL A 89 -4.08 9.21 -8.38
N GLY A 90 -4.64 9.54 -9.54
CA GLY A 90 -5.01 8.55 -10.55
C GLY A 90 -3.79 7.83 -11.15
N LEU A 91 -4.05 6.79 -11.93
CA LEU A 91 -3.03 6.07 -12.69
C LEU A 91 -3.29 6.18 -14.19
N THR A 92 -2.23 6.12 -14.97
CA THR A 92 -2.27 6.13 -16.44
C THR A 92 -1.66 4.87 -17.04
N ASP A 93 -1.98 4.57 -18.29
CA ASP A 93 -1.45 3.39 -19.04
C ASP A 93 -1.46 2.10 -18.21
N VAL A 94 -2.64 1.73 -17.72
CA VAL A 94 -2.82 0.55 -16.87
C VAL A 94 -3.31 -0.61 -17.72
N LYS A 95 -2.55 -1.71 -17.72
CA LYS A 95 -2.94 -2.97 -18.37
C LYS A 95 -3.37 -3.97 -17.30
N ILE A 96 -4.58 -4.49 -17.44
CA ILE A 96 -5.06 -5.63 -16.66
C ILE A 96 -4.89 -6.87 -17.50
N TYR A 97 -4.13 -7.81 -16.97
CA TYR A 97 -3.94 -9.13 -17.54
C TYR A 97 -4.84 -10.15 -16.85
N ALA A 98 -5.35 -11.10 -17.63
CA ALA A 98 -6.01 -12.29 -17.15
C ALA A 98 -5.13 -13.53 -17.39
N LYS A 99 -5.18 -14.50 -16.47
CA LYS A 99 -4.60 -15.83 -16.63
C LYS A 99 -5.65 -16.89 -16.36
N LEU A 100 -5.77 -17.84 -17.29
CA LEU A 100 -6.64 -19.00 -17.17
C LEU A 100 -5.81 -20.24 -16.80
N PRO A 101 -6.33 -21.18 -16.01
CA PRO A 101 -5.56 -22.36 -15.58
C PRO A 101 -4.98 -23.20 -16.73
N ASN A 102 -5.70 -23.29 -17.85
CA ASN A 102 -5.30 -24.11 -19.01
C ASN A 102 -4.39 -23.36 -20.00
N TYR A 103 -3.99 -22.11 -19.69
CA TYR A 103 -3.14 -21.30 -20.55
C TYR A 103 -1.86 -20.89 -19.81
N ASN A 104 -0.72 -21.19 -20.42
CA ASN A 104 0.59 -20.92 -19.79
C ASN A 104 0.88 -19.42 -19.64
N LYS A 105 0.46 -18.61 -20.62
CA LYS A 105 0.70 -17.16 -20.66
C LYS A 105 -0.54 -16.39 -20.24
N ARG A 106 -0.33 -15.26 -19.55
CA ARG A 106 -1.40 -14.28 -19.33
C ARG A 106 -1.63 -13.43 -20.59
N PHE A 107 -2.79 -12.81 -20.70
CA PHE A 107 -3.18 -11.97 -21.84
C PHE A 107 -3.89 -10.70 -21.38
N VAL A 108 -3.79 -9.62 -22.15
CA VAL A 108 -4.39 -8.34 -21.80
C VAL A 108 -5.91 -8.42 -21.96
N ILE A 109 -6.65 -8.19 -20.87
CA ILE A 109 -8.12 -8.19 -20.86
C ILE A 109 -8.71 -6.79 -20.78
N TYR A 110 -7.97 -5.81 -20.25
CA TYR A 110 -8.34 -4.40 -20.31
C TYR A 110 -7.09 -3.52 -20.41
N THR A 111 -7.20 -2.43 -21.15
CA THR A 111 -6.22 -1.35 -21.16
C THR A 111 -6.93 -0.07 -20.73
N PHE A 112 -6.49 0.56 -19.65
CA PHE A 112 -7.00 1.84 -19.19
C PHE A 112 -6.02 2.95 -19.54
N ILE A 113 -6.47 3.94 -20.31
CA ILE A 113 -5.70 5.16 -20.58
C ILE A 113 -5.51 5.92 -19.26
N LYS A 114 -6.59 6.01 -18.47
CA LYS A 114 -6.61 6.69 -17.17
C LYS A 114 -7.60 6.02 -16.22
N ILE A 115 -7.18 5.91 -14.95
CA ILE A 115 -8.02 5.55 -13.80
C ILE A 115 -7.97 6.73 -12.82
N PRO A 116 -9.08 7.43 -12.52
CA PRO A 116 -9.06 8.59 -11.64
C PRO A 116 -8.76 8.21 -10.18
N ALA A 117 -8.41 9.22 -9.37
CA ALA A 117 -8.19 9.05 -7.93
C ALA A 117 -9.46 8.51 -7.24
N PHE A 118 -9.26 7.67 -6.22
CA PHE A 118 -10.32 7.00 -5.46
C PHE A 118 -11.40 6.34 -6.34
N HIS A 119 -11.05 5.85 -7.52
CA HIS A 119 -12.01 5.32 -8.50
C HIS A 119 -12.55 3.95 -8.13
N ARG A 120 -13.80 3.69 -8.49
CA ARG A 120 -14.33 2.33 -8.65
C ARG A 120 -15.21 2.21 -9.88
N SER A 121 -15.12 1.07 -10.54
CA SER A 121 -16.00 0.70 -11.67
C SER A 121 -16.21 -0.80 -11.75
N PHE A 122 -17.28 -1.21 -12.42
CA PHE A 122 -17.60 -2.60 -12.71
C PHE A 122 -17.59 -2.81 -14.21
N HIS A 123 -17.04 -3.93 -14.65
CA HIS A 123 -16.92 -4.30 -16.07
C HIS A 123 -17.28 -5.77 -16.26
N GLN A 124 -18.01 -6.07 -17.32
CA GLN A 124 -18.25 -7.45 -17.72
C GLN A 124 -16.94 -8.07 -18.24
N ILE A 125 -16.61 -9.28 -17.78
CA ILE A 125 -15.49 -10.07 -18.26
C ILE A 125 -15.76 -10.45 -19.74
N PRO A 126 -14.96 -9.97 -20.71
CA PRO A 126 -15.24 -10.18 -22.13
C PRO A 126 -15.35 -11.65 -22.55
N LEU A 127 -14.58 -12.51 -21.88
CA LEU A 127 -14.57 -13.97 -22.07
C LEU A 127 -15.94 -14.60 -21.85
N THR A 128 -16.83 -13.97 -21.07
CA THR A 128 -18.20 -14.48 -20.84
C THR A 128 -19.22 -13.93 -21.83
N ALA A 129 -18.90 -12.86 -22.55
CA ALA A 129 -19.76 -12.27 -23.56
C ALA A 129 -19.66 -13.00 -24.91
N GLY A 130 -18.47 -13.50 -25.26
CA GLY A 130 -18.27 -14.21 -26.52
C GLY A 130 -16.84 -14.69 -26.75
N LYS A 131 -16.64 -15.31 -27.90
CA LYS A 131 -15.32 -15.67 -28.44
C LYS A 131 -14.58 -14.39 -28.84
N ASN A 132 -13.33 -14.26 -28.40
CA ASN A 132 -12.51 -13.07 -28.63
C ASN A 132 -11.04 -13.44 -28.84
N ASP A 133 -10.32 -12.56 -29.50
CA ASP A 133 -8.88 -12.60 -29.72
C ASP A 133 -8.17 -11.56 -28.86
N TYR A 134 -7.10 -11.95 -28.18
CA TYR A 134 -6.33 -11.13 -27.27
C TYR A 134 -4.85 -11.14 -27.64
N LEU A 135 -4.09 -10.23 -27.02
CA LEU A 135 -2.63 -10.28 -27.04
C LEU A 135 -2.11 -10.89 -25.74
N SER A 136 -1.28 -11.91 -25.86
CA SER A 136 -0.53 -12.46 -24.73
C SER A 136 0.49 -11.44 -24.20
N GLU A 137 1.07 -11.71 -23.03
CA GLU A 137 2.14 -10.89 -22.47
C GLU A 137 3.39 -10.77 -23.34
N THR A 138 3.57 -11.66 -24.32
CA THR A 138 4.66 -11.59 -25.32
C THR A 138 4.23 -10.94 -26.63
N GLY A 139 3.01 -10.38 -26.71
CA GLY A 139 2.46 -9.77 -27.93
C GLY A 139 1.91 -10.77 -28.94
N SER A 140 2.05 -12.07 -28.72
CA SER A 140 1.51 -13.11 -29.62
C SER A 140 -0.02 -13.20 -29.49
N PRO A 141 -0.74 -13.39 -30.61
CA PRO A 141 -2.20 -13.52 -30.60
C PRO A 141 -2.67 -14.80 -29.90
N ILE A 142 -3.83 -14.72 -29.25
CA ILE A 142 -4.50 -15.86 -28.61
C ILE A 142 -6.01 -15.73 -28.75
N THR A 143 -6.65 -16.76 -29.30
CA THR A 143 -8.11 -16.85 -29.39
C THR A 143 -8.65 -17.67 -28.23
N ILE A 144 -9.69 -17.15 -27.57
CA ILE A 144 -10.36 -17.84 -26.47
C ILE A 144 -11.85 -17.90 -26.76
N ASP A 145 -12.41 -19.11 -26.74
CA ASP A 145 -13.85 -19.33 -26.88
C ASP A 145 -14.61 -18.78 -25.68
N LYS A 146 -15.92 -18.56 -25.86
CA LYS A 146 -16.79 -18.09 -24.78
C LYS A 146 -16.76 -19.07 -23.59
N ILE A 147 -16.66 -18.53 -22.39
CA ILE A 147 -16.75 -19.27 -21.12
C ILE A 147 -18.08 -18.92 -20.45
N GLU A 148 -18.87 -19.92 -20.04
CA GLU A 148 -20.21 -19.75 -19.42
C GLU A 148 -20.17 -19.19 -17.97
N GLY A 149 -19.10 -18.47 -17.63
CA GLY A 149 -18.84 -17.87 -16.33
C GLY A 149 -17.74 -18.56 -15.53
N PHE A 150 -17.17 -17.83 -14.59
CA PHE A 150 -16.05 -18.24 -13.75
C PHE A 150 -16.49 -18.58 -12.33
N SER A 151 -15.96 -19.67 -11.79
CA SER A 151 -15.90 -19.86 -10.34
C SER A 151 -14.81 -18.97 -9.72
N SER A 152 -14.81 -18.85 -8.39
CA SER A 152 -13.70 -18.20 -7.68
C SER A 152 -12.39 -18.93 -7.99
N GLY A 153 -11.38 -18.21 -8.47
CA GLY A 153 -10.08 -18.79 -8.88
C GLY A 153 -10.07 -19.41 -10.27
N GLY A 154 -11.18 -19.37 -11.03
CA GLY A 154 -11.22 -19.82 -12.42
C GLY A 154 -10.52 -18.85 -13.40
N ILE A 155 -10.20 -17.65 -12.94
CA ILE A 155 -9.46 -16.62 -13.65
C ILE A 155 -8.65 -15.81 -12.63
N GLU A 156 -7.38 -15.58 -12.93
CA GLU A 156 -6.50 -14.74 -12.12
C GLU A 156 -6.25 -13.41 -12.82
N PHE A 157 -6.22 -12.31 -12.06
CA PHE A 157 -5.92 -10.99 -12.59
C PHE A 157 -4.58 -10.48 -12.09
N SER A 158 -3.83 -9.83 -12.97
CA SER A 158 -2.62 -9.08 -12.60
C SER A 158 -2.60 -7.73 -13.31
N VAL A 159 -1.87 -6.77 -12.75
CA VAL A 159 -1.86 -5.40 -13.25
C VAL A 159 -0.43 -4.97 -13.53
N GLU A 160 -0.23 -4.32 -14.66
CA GLU A 160 0.99 -3.62 -15.05
C GLU A 160 0.64 -2.17 -15.41
N SER A 161 1.58 -1.26 -15.24
CA SER A 161 1.46 0.11 -15.70
C SER A 161 2.84 0.75 -15.84
N SER A 162 3.01 1.60 -16.85
CA SER A 162 4.22 2.42 -17.02
C SER A 162 4.23 3.67 -16.14
N ASP A 163 3.13 3.94 -15.42
CA ASP A 163 2.98 5.10 -14.54
C ASP A 163 4.05 5.06 -13.41
N PRO A 164 4.82 6.14 -13.22
CA PRO A 164 5.83 6.21 -12.16
C PRO A 164 5.26 5.94 -10.76
N LEU A 165 4.00 6.34 -10.50
CA LEU A 165 3.35 6.08 -9.22
C LEU A 165 3.08 4.57 -9.03
N PHE A 166 2.68 3.86 -10.09
CA PHE A 166 2.49 2.42 -10.02
C PHE A 166 3.81 1.68 -9.73
N THR A 167 4.92 2.15 -10.30
CA THR A 167 6.26 1.64 -9.99
C THR A 167 6.58 1.78 -8.49
N LYS A 168 6.18 2.89 -7.85
CA LYS A 168 6.32 3.05 -6.40
C LYS A 168 5.42 2.09 -5.61
N PHE A 169 4.18 1.84 -6.04
CA PHE A 169 3.29 0.86 -5.38
C PHE A 169 3.89 -0.55 -5.38
N LYS A 170 4.50 -0.97 -6.50
CA LYS A 170 5.14 -2.29 -6.63
C LYS A 170 6.34 -2.49 -5.69
N LYS A 171 6.92 -1.41 -5.17
CA LYS A 171 8.04 -1.44 -4.21
C LYS A 171 7.57 -1.66 -2.77
N ILE A 172 6.28 -1.51 -2.47
CA ILE A 172 5.73 -1.74 -1.14
C ILE A 172 5.77 -3.24 -0.83
N LYS A 173 6.54 -3.60 0.20
CA LYS A 173 6.69 -4.99 0.69
C LYS A 173 5.56 -5.39 1.63
N SER A 174 4.97 -4.41 2.33
CA SER A 174 3.86 -4.68 3.26
C SER A 174 2.60 -5.10 2.53
N SER A 175 2.00 -6.23 2.93
CA SER A 175 0.75 -6.73 2.33
C SER A 175 -0.44 -6.64 3.27
N ARG A 176 -0.36 -5.75 4.27
CA ARG A 176 -1.39 -5.57 5.28
C ARG A 176 -2.73 -5.19 4.67
N LEU A 177 -3.78 -5.76 5.24
CA LEU A 177 -5.16 -5.46 4.88
C LEU A 177 -5.62 -4.23 5.66
N VAL A 178 -5.70 -3.09 4.98
CA VAL A 178 -6.14 -1.81 5.57
C VAL A 178 -7.66 -1.75 5.56
N GLN A 179 -8.23 -1.47 6.72
CA GLN A 179 -9.67 -1.28 6.94
C GLN A 179 -9.90 -0.15 7.96
N PHE A 180 -11.13 0.36 8.02
CA PHE A 180 -11.59 1.18 9.13
C PHE A 180 -12.54 0.36 10.01
N SER A 181 -12.63 0.68 11.29
CA SER A 181 -13.52 -0.03 12.22
C SER A 181 -14.30 0.97 13.06
N ASP A 182 -15.62 0.79 13.10
CA ASP A 182 -16.53 1.55 13.93
C ASP A 182 -16.56 1.08 15.38
N SER A 183 -16.16 -0.17 15.63
CA SER A 183 -16.07 -0.80 16.96
C SER A 183 -15.40 0.08 18.02
N TYR A 184 -14.47 0.95 17.64
CA TYR A 184 -13.75 1.82 18.57
C TYR A 184 -14.58 3.04 18.99
N HIS A 185 -15.21 3.76 18.05
CA HIS A 185 -15.99 4.96 18.38
C HIS A 185 -17.42 4.64 18.81
N LEU A 186 -17.98 3.48 18.43
CA LEU A 186 -19.29 3.03 18.91
C LEU A 186 -19.26 2.50 20.35
N ASN A 187 -18.09 2.07 20.82
CA ASN A 187 -17.91 1.53 22.18
C ASN A 187 -16.90 2.38 22.97
N ASN A 188 -16.98 3.71 22.82
CA ASN A 188 -16.19 4.60 23.67
C ASN A 188 -16.50 4.32 25.15
N PRO A 189 -15.49 4.36 26.03
CA PRO A 189 -15.70 4.26 27.47
C PRO A 189 -16.69 5.33 27.95
N ALA A 190 -17.53 4.99 28.93
CA ALA A 190 -18.53 5.93 29.46
C ALA A 190 -17.88 7.17 30.11
N ASP A 191 -16.67 7.01 30.64
CA ASP A 191 -15.83 8.04 31.25
C ASP A 191 -15.00 8.84 30.23
N ASP A 192 -14.88 8.37 28.98
CA ASP A 192 -14.27 9.09 27.86
C ASP A 192 -15.09 8.89 26.57
N PRO A 193 -16.27 9.52 26.46
CA PRO A 193 -17.21 9.31 25.35
C PRO A 193 -16.67 9.83 23.99
N ASN A 194 -15.54 10.55 23.99
CA ASN A 194 -14.91 11.10 22.80
C ASN A 194 -13.55 10.45 22.49
N LYS A 195 -13.20 9.36 23.18
CA LYS A 195 -11.92 8.66 23.03
C LYS A 195 -11.58 8.41 21.56
N TYR A 196 -12.48 7.77 20.84
CA TYR A 196 -12.43 7.60 19.40
C TYR A 196 -13.52 8.39 18.71
N LEU A 197 -13.20 8.97 17.55
CA LEU A 197 -14.12 9.79 16.78
C LEU A 197 -14.45 9.12 15.45
N PRO A 198 -15.60 9.46 14.83
CA PRO A 198 -15.95 8.96 13.51
C PRO A 198 -14.91 9.33 12.45
N MET A 199 -14.51 8.35 11.65
CA MET A 199 -13.70 8.51 10.46
C MET A 199 -14.62 8.91 9.31
N ASN A 200 -14.59 10.18 8.92
CA ASN A 200 -15.33 10.66 7.76
C ASN A 200 -14.54 10.42 6.46
N PRO A 201 -15.16 10.57 5.27
CA PRO A 201 -14.49 10.34 3.99
C PRO A 201 -13.27 11.25 3.75
N VAL A 202 -13.30 12.49 4.24
CA VAL A 202 -12.20 13.45 4.09
C VAL A 202 -10.94 12.92 4.81
N LEU A 203 -11.09 12.47 6.05
CA LEU A 203 -10.00 11.91 6.84
C LEU A 203 -9.59 10.51 6.38
N ALA A 204 -10.53 9.71 5.88
CA ALA A 204 -10.21 8.40 5.31
C ALA A 204 -9.25 8.52 4.11
N LYS A 205 -9.41 9.55 3.26
CA LYS A 205 -8.48 9.81 2.15
C LYS A 205 -7.08 10.17 2.63
N GLU A 206 -6.96 10.98 3.68
CA GLU A 206 -5.68 11.28 4.32
C GLU A 206 -5.05 10.02 4.93
N ALA A 207 -5.83 9.21 5.65
CA ALA A 207 -5.39 7.95 6.24
C ALA A 207 -4.86 6.96 5.18
N ILE A 208 -5.56 6.81 4.05
CA ILE A 208 -5.13 5.98 2.91
C ILE A 208 -3.81 6.51 2.33
N THR A 209 -3.70 7.82 2.15
CA THR A 209 -2.49 8.48 1.63
C THR A 209 -1.30 8.26 2.56
N MET A 210 -1.49 8.50 3.85
CA MET A 210 -0.48 8.33 4.89
C MET A 210 0.00 6.88 4.97
N ILE A 211 -0.91 5.90 5.00
CA ILE A 211 -0.51 4.49 5.14
C ILE A 211 0.24 3.97 3.90
N ILE A 212 -0.12 4.41 2.70
CA ILE A 212 0.64 4.06 1.48
C ILE A 212 2.06 4.63 1.55
N ASN A 213 2.21 5.91 1.91
CA ASN A 213 3.53 6.52 2.09
C ASN A 213 4.35 5.83 3.19
N PHE A 214 3.73 5.54 4.33
CA PHE A 214 4.38 4.86 5.45
C PHE A 214 4.84 3.46 5.05
N SER A 215 3.98 2.68 4.38
CA SER A 215 4.31 1.34 3.90
C SER A 215 5.41 1.36 2.84
N TYR A 216 5.48 2.39 1.99
CA TYR A 216 6.62 2.63 1.10
C TYR A 216 7.91 2.91 1.89
N ALA A 217 7.86 3.82 2.86
CA ALA A 217 9.01 4.18 3.69
C ALA A 217 9.60 2.97 4.42
N ILE A 218 8.78 2.16 5.09
CA ILE A 218 9.27 0.97 5.80
C ILE A 218 9.70 -0.16 4.84
N SER A 219 9.36 -0.07 3.55
CA SER A 219 9.84 -1.02 2.53
C SER A 219 11.20 -0.61 1.95
N HIS A 220 11.60 0.64 2.14
CA HIS A 220 12.76 1.27 1.52
C HIS A 220 14.07 0.58 1.92
N PRO A 221 15.03 0.38 0.98
CA PRO A 221 16.32 -0.23 1.29
C PRO A 221 17.09 0.48 2.40
N LEU A 222 17.12 1.82 2.40
CA LEU A 222 17.75 2.62 3.46
C LEU A 222 17.06 2.45 4.83
N TYR A 223 15.73 2.30 4.86
CA TYR A 223 15.03 2.00 6.11
C TYR A 223 15.44 0.63 6.61
N TYR A 224 15.39 -0.39 5.74
CA TYR A 224 15.79 -1.76 6.11
C TYR A 224 17.24 -1.81 6.62
N ASP A 225 18.19 -1.22 5.90
CA ASP A 225 19.60 -1.17 6.33
C ASP A 225 19.78 -0.45 7.67
N THR A 226 19.05 0.66 7.88
CA THR A 226 19.08 1.39 9.15
C THR A 226 18.43 0.59 10.28
N PHE A 227 17.30 -0.06 10.01
CA PHE A 227 16.59 -0.90 10.97
C PHE A 227 17.44 -2.10 11.39
N MET A 228 18.10 -2.76 10.44
CA MET A 228 18.98 -3.89 10.72
C MET A 228 20.26 -3.47 11.45
N ASN A 229 20.73 -2.23 11.26
CA ASN A 229 21.97 -1.70 11.81
C ASN A 229 21.72 -0.45 12.67
N PHE A 230 20.73 -0.53 13.56
CA PHE A 230 20.28 0.61 14.35
C PHE A 230 21.37 1.20 15.25
N ASP A 231 22.29 0.37 15.74
CA ASP A 231 23.44 0.82 16.52
C ASP A 231 24.36 1.78 15.75
N ARG A 232 24.49 1.57 14.44
CA ARG A 232 25.23 2.48 13.56
C ARG A 232 24.50 3.82 13.46
N TYR A 233 23.17 3.81 13.26
CA TYR A 233 22.38 5.04 13.25
C TYR A 233 22.52 5.82 14.57
N LYS A 234 22.45 5.14 15.72
CA LYS A 234 22.63 5.77 17.04
C LYS A 234 24.00 6.43 17.21
N LYS A 235 25.08 5.77 16.77
CA LYS A 235 26.44 6.32 16.79
C LYS A 235 26.57 7.54 15.87
N GLU A 236 26.06 7.44 14.65
CA GLU A 236 26.08 8.53 13.65
C GLU A 236 25.26 9.74 14.13
N GLN A 237 24.08 9.51 14.70
CA GLN A 237 23.21 10.53 15.29
C GLN A 237 23.93 11.27 16.43
N ALA A 238 24.51 10.54 17.38
CA ALA A 238 25.22 11.13 18.52
C ALA A 238 26.46 11.93 18.08
N ALA A 239 27.27 11.35 17.18
CA ALA A 239 28.45 12.02 16.62
C ALA A 239 28.07 13.33 15.91
N THR A 240 26.98 13.29 15.14
CA THR A 240 26.44 14.45 14.44
C THR A 240 25.92 15.53 15.40
N ALA A 241 25.26 15.12 16.48
CA ALA A 241 24.76 16.03 17.51
C ALA A 241 25.87 16.59 18.41
N GLY A 242 27.08 16.02 18.37
CA GLY A 242 28.17 16.36 19.28
C GLY A 242 27.90 15.92 20.72
N THR A 243 27.09 14.88 20.90
CA THR A 243 26.68 14.37 22.22
C THR A 243 27.15 12.92 22.41
N SER A 244 27.11 12.44 23.65
CA SER A 244 27.16 11.00 23.90
C SER A 244 25.93 10.31 23.34
N ILE A 245 26.03 8.99 23.13
CA ILE A 245 24.85 8.16 22.85
C ILE A 245 23.96 8.21 24.10
N ASN A 246 22.72 8.65 23.92
CA ASN A 246 21.67 8.53 24.92
C ASN A 246 20.78 7.30 24.61
N GLY A 247 20.25 6.67 25.66
CA GLY A 247 19.35 5.51 25.62
C GLY A 247 19.95 4.23 25.06
N ALA A 248 19.07 3.31 24.66
CA ALA A 248 19.42 2.02 24.09
C ALA A 248 20.31 2.15 22.84
N ILE A 249 21.45 1.43 22.82
CA ILE A 249 22.37 1.45 21.67
C ILE A 249 21.85 0.62 20.50
N ASN A 250 20.92 -0.31 20.73
CA ASN A 250 20.32 -1.15 19.70
C ASN A 250 18.85 -1.44 20.02
N TRP A 251 18.14 -2.18 19.16
CA TRP A 251 16.77 -2.62 19.43
C TRP A 251 16.70 -3.57 20.63
N HIS A 252 15.72 -3.35 21.51
CA HIS A 252 15.35 -4.30 22.55
C HIS A 252 13.85 -4.58 22.49
N GLY A 253 13.48 -5.80 22.91
CA GLY A 253 12.09 -6.25 22.90
C GLY A 253 11.29 -5.73 24.09
N ASN A 254 10.19 -6.41 24.40
CA ASN A 254 9.29 -6.08 25.50
C ASN A 254 9.81 -6.49 26.89
N ALA A 255 11.04 -7.02 26.97
CA ALA A 255 11.67 -7.30 28.24
C ALA A 255 11.94 -5.97 28.96
N ASP A 256 11.69 -5.94 30.27
CA ASP A 256 11.86 -4.73 31.06
C ASP A 256 13.32 -4.29 31.08
N ASP A 257 13.51 -2.97 31.04
CA ASP A 257 14.81 -2.35 31.28
C ASP A 257 15.13 -2.41 32.78
N VAL A 258 16.15 -3.20 33.14
CA VAL A 258 16.64 -3.32 34.52
C VAL A 258 17.82 -2.37 34.68
N ASP A 259 17.57 -1.20 35.28
CA ASP A 259 18.59 -0.20 35.61
C ASP A 259 19.43 0.31 34.40
N GLY A 260 18.82 0.41 33.21
CA GLY A 260 19.50 0.84 31.97
C GLY A 260 20.21 -0.30 31.23
N VAL A 261 20.01 -1.56 31.67
CA VAL A 261 20.56 -2.76 31.07
C VAL A 261 19.51 -3.43 30.19
N TYR A 262 19.59 -3.16 28.89
CA TYR A 262 18.68 -3.70 27.90
C TYR A 262 19.05 -5.11 27.43
N ASP A 263 18.05 -5.97 27.24
CA ASP A 263 18.19 -7.21 26.48
C ASP A 263 18.05 -6.93 24.98
N TYR A 264 19.19 -6.70 24.33
CA TYR A 264 19.21 -6.36 22.91
C TYR A 264 18.84 -7.55 22.02
N LEU A 265 18.00 -7.27 21.02
CA LEU A 265 17.62 -8.25 20.02
C LEU A 265 18.83 -8.68 19.19
N THR A 266 18.95 -9.99 18.97
CA THR A 266 19.87 -10.55 17.98
C THR A 266 19.48 -10.13 16.56
N LYS A 267 20.41 -10.20 15.59
CA LYS A 267 20.10 -9.90 14.17
C LYS A 267 18.92 -10.70 13.62
N MET A 268 18.77 -11.97 14.03
CA MET A 268 17.64 -12.82 13.65
C MET A 268 16.31 -12.29 14.23
N GLN A 269 16.31 -11.87 15.49
CA GLN A 269 15.11 -11.27 16.11
C GLN A 269 14.77 -9.91 15.52
N ILE A 270 15.77 -9.10 15.12
CA ILE A 270 15.55 -7.84 14.39
C ILE A 270 14.92 -8.13 13.02
N GLU A 271 15.40 -9.12 12.29
CA GLU A 271 14.80 -9.53 11.00
C GLU A 271 13.33 -9.97 11.17
N GLN A 272 13.04 -10.77 12.20
CA GLN A 272 11.68 -11.19 12.53
C GLN A 272 10.80 -9.99 12.91
N THR A 273 11.36 -9.02 13.63
CA THR A 273 10.70 -7.76 13.97
C THR A 273 10.35 -6.98 12.70
N TYR A 274 11.32 -6.78 11.81
CA TYR A 274 11.09 -6.10 10.53
C TYR A 274 10.00 -6.80 9.71
N THR A 275 10.06 -8.13 9.59
CA THR A 275 9.03 -8.94 8.90
C THR A 275 7.64 -8.72 9.51
N THR A 276 7.55 -8.58 10.83
CA THR A 276 6.30 -8.30 11.55
C THR A 276 5.72 -6.93 11.21
N TYR A 277 6.56 -5.94 10.86
CA TYR A 277 6.11 -4.61 10.43
C TYR A 277 5.52 -4.60 9.02
N ILE A 278 5.98 -5.50 8.14
CA ILE A 278 5.60 -5.57 6.73
C ILE A 278 4.74 -6.81 6.38
N ASP A 279 4.09 -7.43 7.35
CA ASP A 279 3.32 -8.65 7.11
C ASP A 279 1.96 -8.41 6.41
N LYS A 280 1.07 -9.40 6.49
CA LYS A 280 -0.26 -9.44 5.85
C LYS A 280 -1.47 -9.27 6.79
N ARG A 281 -1.26 -8.98 8.08
CA ARG A 281 -2.34 -8.84 9.08
C ARG A 281 -3.26 -7.66 8.75
N SER A 282 -4.43 -7.65 9.37
CA SER A 282 -5.37 -6.53 9.27
C SER A 282 -4.88 -5.35 10.09
N LEU A 283 -4.95 -4.15 9.51
CA LEU A 283 -4.71 -2.88 10.18
C LEU A 283 -6.00 -2.06 10.16
N TYR A 284 -6.52 -1.76 11.34
CA TYR A 284 -7.68 -0.91 11.57
C TYR A 284 -7.19 0.49 11.89
N ILE A 285 -7.42 1.40 10.95
CA ILE A 285 -7.07 2.80 11.13
C ILE A 285 -8.26 3.51 11.78
N ALA A 286 -8.00 4.26 12.84
CA ALA A 286 -9.04 5.00 13.57
C ALA A 286 -8.60 6.43 13.92
N MET A 287 -9.58 7.31 14.11
CA MET A 287 -9.34 8.65 14.63
C MET A 287 -9.57 8.66 16.14
N VAL A 288 -8.67 9.32 16.86
CA VAL A 288 -8.84 9.62 18.29
C VAL A 288 -9.28 11.07 18.51
N GLY A 289 -10.11 11.28 19.53
CA GLY A 289 -10.55 12.60 20.00
C GLY A 289 -10.10 12.93 21.42
N GLY A 290 -9.68 11.94 22.20
CA GLY A 290 -9.16 12.12 23.56
C GLY A 290 -7.68 12.50 23.62
N ASP A 291 -7.12 12.43 24.83
CA ASP A 291 -5.78 12.92 25.16
C ASP A 291 -4.62 12.06 24.62
N SER A 292 -4.90 10.89 24.03
CA SER A 292 -3.88 9.95 23.58
C SER A 292 -4.29 9.22 22.31
N ALA A 293 -3.31 9.01 21.43
CA ALA A 293 -3.41 8.02 20.37
C ALA A 293 -3.26 6.61 20.97
N TRP A 294 -3.77 5.62 20.24
CA TRP A 294 -3.80 4.22 20.69
C TRP A 294 -3.48 3.26 19.56
N GLY A 295 -2.77 2.19 19.90
CA GLY A 295 -2.46 1.07 19.04
C GLY A 295 -2.47 -0.23 19.83
N GLY A 296 -2.51 -1.35 19.12
CA GLY A 296 -2.51 -2.69 19.73
C GLY A 296 -3.48 -3.64 19.04
N GLY A 297 -3.12 -4.92 18.98
CA GLY A 297 -3.87 -5.90 18.19
C GLY A 297 -3.92 -5.45 16.72
N PRO A 298 -5.10 -5.29 16.10
CA PRO A 298 -5.22 -4.74 14.74
C PRO A 298 -5.28 -3.20 14.69
N LEU A 299 -5.33 -2.48 15.82
CA LEU A 299 -5.52 -1.03 15.85
C LEU A 299 -4.20 -0.26 15.67
N ALA A 300 -4.23 0.79 14.86
CA ALA A 300 -3.38 1.97 15.05
C ALA A 300 -4.22 3.22 14.77
N SER A 301 -4.07 4.25 15.60
CA SER A 301 -4.88 5.47 15.51
C SER A 301 -4.03 6.73 15.52
N GLN A 302 -4.66 7.84 15.14
CA GLN A 302 -4.03 9.15 15.05
C GLN A 302 -5.06 10.25 15.27
N TRP A 303 -4.59 11.42 15.73
CA TRP A 303 -5.40 12.62 15.83
C TRP A 303 -5.74 13.21 14.46
N GLU A 304 -6.82 13.98 14.40
CA GLU A 304 -7.21 14.71 13.19
C GLU A 304 -6.05 15.54 12.61
N SER A 305 -5.28 16.24 13.45
CA SER A 305 -4.12 17.03 13.01
C SER A 305 -3.02 16.20 12.35
N GLY A 306 -2.82 14.95 12.79
CA GLY A 306 -1.84 14.03 12.22
C GLY A 306 -2.22 13.60 10.80
N TYR A 307 -3.52 13.39 10.54
CA TYR A 307 -4.06 13.12 9.21
C TYR A 307 -4.06 14.36 8.31
N VAL A 308 -4.49 15.52 8.82
CA VAL A 308 -4.66 16.72 7.98
C VAL A 308 -3.33 17.42 7.69
N THR A 309 -2.37 17.38 8.61
CA THR A 309 -1.12 18.15 8.51
C THR A 309 0.14 17.36 8.84
N GLY A 310 0.10 16.47 9.83
CA GLY A 310 1.30 15.87 10.40
C GLY A 310 2.08 15.02 9.41
N HIS A 311 1.42 14.09 8.71
CA HIS A 311 2.11 13.21 7.76
C HIS A 311 2.71 13.96 6.57
N TRP A 312 2.07 15.03 6.09
CA TRP A 312 2.62 15.93 5.07
C TRP A 312 3.89 16.67 5.52
N LYS A 313 4.05 16.87 6.83
CA LYS A 313 5.26 17.47 7.44
C LYS A 313 6.28 16.42 7.92
N GLY A 314 5.95 15.14 7.76
CA GLY A 314 6.74 14.02 8.27
C GLY A 314 6.72 13.89 9.80
N GLU A 315 5.70 14.39 10.48
CA GLU A 315 5.49 14.26 11.93
C GLU A 315 4.92 12.87 12.28
N MET A 316 5.69 11.83 11.96
CA MET A 316 5.27 10.43 12.02
C MET A 316 5.55 9.73 13.35
N SER A 317 6.04 10.45 14.37
CA SER A 317 6.43 9.88 15.67
C SER A 317 5.31 9.07 16.31
N VAL A 318 4.15 9.71 16.50
CA VAL A 318 2.96 9.10 17.13
C VAL A 318 2.45 7.94 16.29
N TRP A 319 2.32 8.11 14.98
CA TRP A 319 1.88 7.02 14.11
C TRP A 319 2.82 5.81 14.21
N SER A 320 4.13 6.07 14.23
CA SER A 320 5.13 5.05 14.41
C SER A 320 4.99 4.32 15.74
N HIS A 321 4.73 5.05 16.83
CA HIS A 321 4.47 4.49 18.16
C HIS A 321 3.29 3.52 18.14
N GLU A 322 2.13 3.99 17.66
CA GLU A 322 0.91 3.17 17.63
C GLU A 322 1.04 1.98 16.67
N TYR A 323 1.76 2.16 15.57
CA TYR A 323 2.06 1.07 14.64
C TYR A 323 3.00 0.02 15.25
N SER A 324 3.89 0.42 16.17
CA SER A 324 4.71 -0.52 16.94
C SER A 324 3.87 -1.34 17.92
N HIS A 325 2.88 -0.72 18.57
CA HIS A 325 1.89 -1.45 19.38
C HIS A 325 1.07 -2.44 18.55
N HIS A 326 0.58 -2.02 17.37
CA HIS A 326 -0.02 -2.91 16.37
C HIS A 326 0.90 -4.08 15.97
N SER A 327 2.21 -3.82 15.97
CA SER A 327 3.24 -4.81 15.65
C SER A 327 3.64 -5.69 16.84
N GLY A 328 3.05 -5.51 18.02
CA GLY A 328 3.21 -6.37 19.20
C GLY A 328 4.21 -5.87 20.25
N TYR A 329 4.68 -4.63 20.14
CA TYR A 329 5.62 -4.04 21.08
C TYR A 329 4.92 -3.19 22.14
N ASN A 330 5.44 -3.15 23.36
CA ASN A 330 4.91 -2.33 24.46
C ASN A 330 5.91 -1.21 24.82
N HIS A 331 5.56 -0.38 25.82
CA HIS A 331 6.41 0.74 26.25
C HIS A 331 7.76 0.30 26.86
N SER A 332 7.94 -0.98 27.23
CA SER A 332 9.25 -1.51 27.64
C SER A 332 10.21 -1.70 26.45
N SER A 333 9.74 -1.60 25.19
CA SER A 333 10.58 -1.72 23.99
C SER A 333 10.83 -0.35 23.34
N ASN A 334 12.07 -0.05 22.91
CA ASN A 334 12.36 1.14 22.08
C ASN A 334 11.74 1.11 20.67
N LEU A 335 11.01 0.06 20.31
CA LEU A 335 10.12 0.06 19.15
C LEU A 335 8.84 0.87 19.43
N ALA A 336 8.28 0.78 20.63
CA ALA A 336 7.06 1.48 21.01
C ALA A 336 7.25 2.48 22.17
N ASN A 337 8.45 2.73 22.66
CA ASN A 337 8.71 3.73 23.68
C ASN A 337 8.98 5.12 23.06
N SER A 338 8.54 6.18 23.74
CA SER A 338 8.91 7.58 23.47
C SER A 338 10.09 8.08 24.31
N GLY A 339 10.56 7.28 25.28
CA GLY A 339 11.63 7.59 26.23
C GLY A 339 13.07 7.50 25.71
N GLU A 340 14.00 7.98 26.54
CA GLU A 340 15.37 8.45 26.26
C GLU A 340 16.15 7.75 25.16
N GLY A 341 16.75 8.58 24.29
CA GLY A 341 17.77 8.15 23.33
C GLY A 341 17.29 7.76 21.95
N GLY A 342 16.01 7.82 21.64
CA GLY A 342 15.58 7.60 20.26
C GLY A 342 15.47 6.13 19.91
N GLY A 343 14.26 5.78 19.48
CA GLY A 343 13.92 4.47 18.98
C GLY A 343 13.26 4.57 17.61
N GLN A 344 12.33 3.67 17.36
CA GLN A 344 11.62 3.57 16.09
C GLN A 344 10.90 4.87 15.73
N GLN A 345 10.31 5.55 16.72
CA GLN A 345 9.62 6.82 16.51
C GLN A 345 10.52 7.91 15.93
N GLU A 346 11.69 8.13 16.54
CA GLU A 346 12.62 9.17 16.12
C GLU A 346 13.28 8.81 14.79
N MET A 347 13.80 7.59 14.68
CA MET A 347 14.47 7.12 13.47
C MET A 347 13.53 7.17 12.26
N LEU A 348 12.30 6.67 12.39
CA LEU A 348 11.33 6.75 11.31
C LEU A 348 10.96 8.19 11.00
N THR A 349 10.75 9.05 12.01
CA THR A 349 10.43 10.47 11.78
C THR A 349 11.54 11.16 10.98
N HIS A 350 12.81 10.96 11.36
CA HIS A 350 13.94 11.51 10.60
C HIS A 350 14.00 10.95 9.18
N PHE A 351 13.82 9.64 9.02
CA PHE A 351 13.84 9.00 7.72
C PHE A 351 12.70 9.46 6.81
N TYR A 352 11.47 9.53 7.33
CA TYR A 352 10.29 9.94 6.59
C TYR A 352 10.40 11.39 6.12
N LYS A 353 10.87 12.30 6.99
CA LYS A 353 11.18 13.68 6.60
C LYS A 353 12.24 13.73 5.49
N TYR A 354 13.26 12.87 5.56
CA TYR A 354 14.26 12.77 4.50
C TYR A 354 13.65 12.33 3.16
N LEU A 355 12.73 11.36 3.17
CA LEU A 355 12.02 10.95 1.95
C LEU A 355 11.11 12.05 1.38
N ILE A 356 10.48 12.88 2.22
CA ILE A 356 9.74 14.08 1.74
C ILE A 356 10.72 15.06 1.09
N TYR A 357 11.86 15.35 1.74
CA TYR A 357 12.88 16.24 1.19
C TYR A 357 13.39 15.78 -0.19
N LEU A 358 13.60 14.47 -0.36
CA LEU A 358 13.98 13.89 -1.63
C LEU A 358 12.86 13.88 -2.68
N ASN A 359 11.63 14.19 -2.29
CA ASN A 359 10.43 13.96 -3.10
C ASN A 359 10.30 12.49 -3.56
N ASP A 360 10.64 11.54 -2.68
CA ASP A 360 10.71 10.11 -3.03
C ASP A 360 9.48 9.31 -2.58
N LEU A 361 8.72 9.79 -1.59
CA LEU A 361 7.45 9.15 -1.21
C LEU A 361 6.45 9.11 -2.40
N PRO A 362 5.49 8.18 -2.39
CA PRO A 362 4.39 8.17 -3.35
C PRO A 362 3.66 9.51 -3.44
N PHE A 363 3.43 10.16 -2.29
CA PHE A 363 2.72 11.43 -2.19
C PHE A 363 3.45 12.40 -1.25
N THR A 364 3.70 13.63 -1.69
CA THR A 364 4.39 14.67 -0.89
C THR A 364 3.70 16.03 -0.94
N ASP A 365 2.72 16.20 -1.83
CA ASP A 365 2.02 17.46 -2.02
C ASP A 365 0.62 17.43 -1.38
N PRO A 366 0.37 18.20 -0.30
CA PRO A 366 -0.94 18.28 0.32
C PRO A 366 -2.02 18.88 -0.61
N GLU A 367 -1.64 19.53 -1.71
CA GLU A 367 -2.60 20.05 -2.69
C GLU A 367 -3.40 18.97 -3.43
N ILE A 368 -2.98 17.69 -3.39
CA ILE A 368 -3.74 16.62 -4.04
C ILE A 368 -5.07 16.34 -3.33
N LEU A 369 -5.13 16.56 -2.00
CA LEU A 369 -6.36 16.39 -1.20
C LEU A 369 -6.98 17.71 -0.73
N LYS A 370 -6.14 18.73 -0.46
CA LYS A 370 -6.55 20.04 0.09
C LYS A 370 -7.42 19.95 1.33
N THR A 371 -7.25 18.91 2.13
CA THR A 371 -8.10 18.62 3.29
C THR A 371 -8.15 19.77 4.28
N TYR A 372 -7.05 20.49 4.47
CA TYR A 372 -6.98 21.67 5.36
C TYR A 372 -7.99 22.78 5.03
N THR A 373 -8.59 22.78 3.83
CA THR A 373 -9.66 23.72 3.41
C THR A 373 -11.07 23.23 3.72
N LYS A 374 -11.24 21.94 4.08
CA LYS A 374 -12.53 21.25 4.19
C LYS A 374 -13.14 21.40 5.57
N THR A 375 -13.24 22.62 6.07
CA THR A 375 -13.65 22.96 7.45
C THR A 375 -15.01 22.38 7.86
N ASN A 376 -15.93 22.16 6.93
CA ASN A 376 -17.24 21.55 7.21
C ASN A 376 -17.15 20.07 7.65
N TYR A 377 -16.01 19.42 7.44
CA TYR A 377 -15.78 18.01 7.74
C TYR A 377 -14.69 17.81 8.80
N LEU A 378 -14.17 18.88 9.38
CA LEU A 378 -13.08 18.85 10.34
C LEU A 378 -13.54 19.47 11.66
N THR A 379 -13.02 18.95 12.76
CA THR A 379 -13.24 19.53 14.09
C THR A 379 -12.28 20.70 14.35
N GLY A 380 -11.06 20.63 13.79
CA GLY A 380 -10.05 21.67 13.85
C GLY A 380 -10.06 22.62 12.66
N THR A 381 -9.43 23.79 12.84
CA THR A 381 -9.09 24.70 11.74
C THR A 381 -7.61 24.53 11.39
N TYR A 382 -7.31 24.24 10.13
CA TYR A 382 -5.95 23.97 9.67
C TYR A 382 -5.50 24.95 8.60
N LYS A 383 -4.17 25.11 8.51
CA LYS A 383 -3.52 25.81 7.40
C LYS A 383 -2.89 24.79 6.45
N LYS A 384 -2.56 25.22 5.24
CA LYS A 384 -1.78 24.42 4.30
C LYS A 384 -0.51 23.88 5.00
N PRO A 385 -0.28 22.56 5.01
CA PRO A 385 0.96 22.00 5.52
C PRO A 385 2.14 22.51 4.70
N VAL A 386 3.18 22.99 5.39
CA VAL A 386 4.44 23.40 4.78
C VAL A 386 5.54 22.55 5.38
N PHE A 387 6.17 21.73 4.53
CA PHE A 387 7.30 20.89 4.94
C PHE A 387 8.59 21.70 4.99
N THR A 388 9.38 21.46 6.04
CA THR A 388 10.76 21.93 6.17
C THR A 388 11.60 20.81 6.77
N ILE A 389 12.78 20.57 6.21
CA ILE A 389 13.75 19.64 6.79
C ILE A 389 14.71 20.38 7.73
N ASP A 390 14.97 19.80 8.90
CA ASP A 390 16.07 20.24 9.76
C ASP A 390 17.41 19.89 9.08
N GLN A 391 18.31 20.87 8.96
CA GLN A 391 19.65 20.65 8.40
C GLN A 391 20.49 19.68 9.26
N LYS A 392 20.09 19.44 10.51
CA LYS A 392 20.67 18.43 11.40
C LYS A 392 20.01 17.05 11.29
N ASN A 393 19.09 16.84 10.35
CA ASN A 393 18.50 15.53 10.13
C ASN A 393 19.61 14.49 9.84
N PRO A 394 19.70 13.38 10.60
CA PRO A 394 20.80 12.42 10.45
C PRO A 394 20.91 11.80 9.05
N PHE A 395 19.79 11.53 8.39
CA PHE A 395 19.77 10.98 7.04
C PHE A 395 20.22 12.01 6.01
N LEU A 396 19.81 13.28 6.16
CA LEU A 396 20.26 14.36 5.29
C LEU A 396 21.79 14.54 5.37
N LEU A 397 22.35 14.54 6.57
CA LEU A 397 23.80 14.72 6.75
C LEU A 397 24.60 13.53 6.23
N LYS A 398 24.08 12.31 6.42
CA LYS A 398 24.71 11.08 5.96
C LYS A 398 24.67 10.94 4.44
N TYR A 399 23.48 11.08 3.85
CA TYR A 399 23.24 10.76 2.44
C TYR A 399 23.26 11.99 1.53
N LYS A 400 23.32 13.22 2.08
CA LYS A 400 23.54 14.47 1.34
C LYS A 400 22.58 14.72 0.18
N GLY A 401 21.32 14.25 0.28
CA GLY A 401 20.32 14.38 -0.77
C GLY A 401 20.32 13.24 -1.81
N GLU A 402 21.08 12.18 -1.57
CA GLU A 402 21.10 10.97 -2.39
C GLU A 402 20.24 9.85 -1.78
N GLY A 403 20.10 8.74 -2.51
CA GLY A 403 19.45 7.53 -2.02
C GLY A 403 17.94 7.46 -2.27
N LYS A 404 17.44 8.18 -3.28
CA LYS A 404 16.10 7.92 -3.82
C LYS A 404 16.01 6.47 -4.29
N TRP A 405 14.85 5.84 -4.09
CA TRP A 405 14.64 4.51 -4.60
C TRP A 405 14.30 4.50 -6.10
N ASN A 406 13.85 5.64 -6.65
CA ASN A 406 13.41 5.77 -8.04
C ASN A 406 14.45 6.46 -8.91
#